data_AF-A0A194QTX9-F1
#
_entry.id   AF-A0A194QTX9-F1
#
_cell.length_a   1.000
_cell.length_b   1.000
_cell.length_c   1.000
_cell.angle_alpha   90.00
_cell.angle_beta   90.00
_cell.angle_gamma   90.00
#
_symmetry.space_group_name_H-M   'P 1'
#
loop_
_entity.id
_entity.type
_entity.pdbx_description
1 polymer ?
#
loop_
_entity_poly.entity_id
_entity_poly.type
_entity_poly.pdbx_seq_one_letter_code
_entity_poly.pdbx_strand_id
1 'polypeptide(L)' 'MFFCPESVRTRNDVFYLQPERSCVPDSPVWYSTQPLSRAALAKMLHRVKMVKEINIALLTS' A
#
# COMPACT_ATOMS: atom_id res chain seq x y z
N MET A 1 4.21 -9.07 17.22
CA MET A 1 3.17 -8.78 16.22
C MET A 1 2.73 -7.34 16.37
N PHE A 2 3.53 -6.38 15.90
CA PHE A 2 3.19 -4.96 15.79
C PHE A 2 4.08 -4.34 14.71
N PHE A 3 3.58 -4.18 13.48
CA PHE A 3 4.34 -3.56 12.37
C PHE A 3 3.78 -2.19 11.95
N CYS A 4 2.71 -1.74 12.63
CA CYS A 4 2.08 -0.44 12.39
C CYS A 4 2.33 0.45 13.62
N PRO A 5 2.84 1.68 13.46
CA PRO A 5 3.08 2.58 14.58
C PRO A 5 1.79 2.82 15.36
N GLU A 6 1.87 2.83 16.69
CA GLU A 6 0.70 2.91 17.57
C GLU A 6 -0.12 4.20 17.36
N SER A 7 0.55 5.28 16.97
CA SER A 7 -0.04 6.58 16.64
C SER A 7 -0.95 6.57 15.40
N VAL A 8 -0.83 5.55 14.53
CA VAL A 8 -1.69 5.40 13.35
C VAL A 8 -2.89 4.51 13.63
N ARG A 9 -2.84 3.68 14.67
CA ARG A 9 -3.91 2.73 15.02
C ARG A 9 -5.23 3.43 15.40
N THR A 10 -5.16 4.68 15.84
CA THR A 10 -6.32 5.50 16.22
C THR A 10 -6.73 6.51 15.13
N ARG A 11 -5.96 6.64 14.05
CA ARG A 11 -6.26 7.52 12.92
C ARG A 11 -7.10 6.78 11.87
N ASN A 12 -8.31 7.26 11.60
CA ASN A 12 -9.20 6.72 10.56
C ASN A 12 -9.16 7.50 9.24
N ASP A 13 -8.31 8.54 9.14
CA ASP A 13 -8.16 9.41 7.97
C ASP A 13 -7.08 8.93 6.99
N VAL A 14 -6.31 7.89 7.35
CA VAL A 14 -5.21 7.34 6.54
C VAL A 14 -5.36 5.83 6.38
N PHE A 15 -5.68 5.39 5.16
CA PHE A 15 -5.88 3.96 4.85
C PHE A 15 -4.61 3.24 4.39
N TYR A 16 -3.66 3.98 3.79
CA TYR A 16 -2.42 3.43 3.25
C TYR A 16 -1.24 4.25 3.74
N LEU A 17 -0.26 3.58 4.33
CA LEU A 17 0.97 4.20 4.84
C LEU A 17 2.11 4.04 3.85
N GLN A 18 3.03 5.01 3.86
CA GLN A 18 4.25 4.92 3.07
C GLN A 18 5.22 3.92 3.73
N PRO A 19 5.76 2.95 2.97
CA PRO A 19 6.76 2.02 3.49
C PRO A 19 8.05 2.75 3.89
N GLU A 20 8.71 2.23 4.92
CA GLU A 20 10.00 2.73 5.39
C GLU A 20 11.08 2.46 4.32
N ARG A 21 12.04 3.38 4.13
CA ARG A 21 13.03 3.28 3.03
C ARG A 21 13.94 2.06 3.12
N SER A 22 14.18 1.55 4.32
CA SER A 22 15.16 0.49 4.53
C SER A 22 14.57 -0.91 4.61
N CYS A 23 13.25 -1.09 4.76
CA CYS A 23 12.53 -2.38 4.88
C CYS A 23 13.44 -3.59 5.20
N VAL A 24 14.14 -3.51 6.34
CA VAL A 24 15.03 -4.58 6.80
C VAL A 24 14.26 -5.49 7.76
N PRO A 25 14.51 -6.81 7.76
CA PRO A 25 13.85 -7.74 8.68
C PRO A 25 14.02 -7.36 10.15
N ASP A 26 15.15 -6.74 10.51
CA ASP A 26 15.49 -6.32 11.88
C ASP A 26 14.87 -4.97 12.28
N SER A 27 14.15 -4.29 11.37
CA SER A 27 13.56 -2.99 11.67
C SER A 27 12.33 -3.16 12.57
N PRO A 28 12.18 -2.32 13.63
CA PRO A 28 11.01 -2.34 14.49
C PRO A 28 9.73 -1.83 13.78
N VAL A 29 9.86 -1.19 12.62
CA VAL A 29 8.74 -0.65 11.83
C VAL A 29 8.98 -0.84 10.33
N TRP A 30 7.91 -1.20 9.62
CA TRP A 30 7.91 -1.37 8.16
C TRP A 30 7.22 -0.22 7.43
N TYR A 31 6.43 0.56 8.17
CA TYR A 31 5.66 1.66 7.63
C TYR A 31 5.90 2.92 8.46
N SER A 32 6.12 4.02 7.76
CA SER A 32 6.16 5.34 8.36
C SER A 32 4.75 5.77 8.78
N THR A 33 4.66 6.81 9.60
CA THR A 33 3.39 7.46 9.96
C THR A 33 2.83 8.34 8.85
N GLN A 34 3.53 8.45 7.70
CA GLN A 34 3.13 9.29 6.59
C GLN A 34 2.13 8.57 5.68
N PRO A 35 1.08 9.27 5.22
CA PRO A 35 0.14 8.71 4.25
C PRO A 35 0.83 8.44 2.91
N LEU A 36 0.42 7.36 2.25
CA LEU A 36 0.83 7.09 0.87
C LEU A 36 0.33 8.21 -0.04
N SER A 37 1.19 8.73 -0.92
CA SER A 37 0.81 9.81 -1.82
C SER A 37 -0.30 9.37 -2.79
N ARG A 38 -1.18 10.33 -3.16
CA ARG A 38 -2.26 10.08 -4.13
C ARG A 38 -1.73 9.53 -5.46
N ALA A 39 -0.58 10.00 -5.90
CA ALA A 39 0.07 9.52 -7.13
C ALA A 39 0.49 8.06 -7.02
N ALA A 40 1.07 7.64 -5.89
CA ALA A 40 1.44 6.25 -5.66
C ALA A 40 0.21 5.34 -5.56
N LEU A 41 -0.85 5.80 -4.89
CA LEU A 41 -2.12 5.09 -4.81
C LEU A 41 -2.76 4.91 -6.20
N ALA A 42 -2.83 5.98 -7.00
CA ALA A 42 -3.35 5.93 -8.36
C ALA A 42 -2.55 4.94 -9.23
N LYS A 43 -1.21 4.96 -9.12
CA LYS A 43 -0.34 4.01 -9.82
C LYS A 43 -0.62 2.56 -9.42
N MET A 44 -0.83 2.28 -8.15
CA MET A 44 -1.18 0.94 -7.66
C MET A 44 -2.54 0.49 -8.21
N LEU A 45 -3.56 1.32 -8.11
CA LEU A 45 -4.90 1.02 -8.62
C LEU A 45 -4.90 0.79 -10.13
N HIS A 46 -4.13 1.59 -10.88
CA HIS A 46 -3.99 1.41 -12.32
C HIS A 46 -3.38 0.05 -12.66
N ARG A 47 -2.31 -0.37 -11.97
CA ARG A 47 -1.70 -1.70 -12.17
C ARG A 47 -2.70 -2.83 -11.90
N VAL A 48 -3.48 -2.74 -10.81
CA VAL A 48 -4.52 -3.74 -10.48
C VAL A 48 -5.61 -3.76 -11.55
N LYS A 49 -6.06 -2.58 -12.02
CA LYS A 49 -7.08 -2.46 -13.07
C LYS A 49 -6.61 -3.11 -14.37
N MET A 50 -5.39 -2.81 -14.81
CA MET A 50 -4.84 -3.38 -16.05
C MET A 50 -4.78 -4.91 -16.00
N VAL A 51 -4.31 -5.48 -14.89
CA VAL A 51 -4.27 -6.95 -14.73
C VAL A 51 -5.68 -7.54 -14.82
N LYS A 52 -6.69 -6.90 -14.22
CA LYS A 52 -8.08 -7.34 -14.32
C LYS A 52 -8.60 -7.24 -15.75
N GLU A 53 -8.35 -6.14 -16.44
CA GLU A 53 -8.77 -5.93 -17.84
C GLU A 53 -8.17 -7.00 -18.77
N ILE A 54 -6.88 -7.28 -18.62
CA ILE A 54 -6.19 -8.35 -19.38
C ILE A 54 -6.79 -9.72 -19.05
N ASN A 55 -6.96 -10.03 -17.76
CA ASN A 55 -7.52 -11.31 -17.35
C ASN A 55 -8.95 -11.51 -17.85
N ILE A 56 -9.78 -10.46 -17.84
CA ILE A 56 -11.12 -10.50 -18.43
C ILE A 56 -11.00 -10.75 -19.93
N ALA A 57 -10.18 -9.98 -20.65
CA ALA A 57 -10.01 -10.12 -22.10
C ALA A 57 -9.56 -11.53 -22.51
N LEU A 58 -8.71 -12.18 -21.72
CA LEU A 58 -8.23 -13.56 -21.94
C LEU A 58 -9.26 -14.63 -21.56
N LEU A 59 -10.16 -14.35 -20.62
CA LEU A 59 -11.19 -15.31 -20.18
C LEU A 59 -12.50 -15.18 -20.98
N THR A 60 -12.70 -14.06 -21.67
CA THR A 60 -13.85 -13.82 -22.55
C THR A 60 -13.54 -14.04 -24.03
N SER A 61 -12.30 -14.41 -24.36
CA SER A 61 -11.85 -14.76 -25.72
C SER A 61 -12.04 -16.23 -26.05
#